data_AF-A0A1J5P6S3-F1
#
_entry.id   AF-A0A1J5P6S3-F1
#
_cell.length_a   1.000
_cell.length_b   1.000
_cell.length_c   1.000
_cell.angle_alpha   90.00
_cell.angle_beta   90.00
_cell.angle_gamma   90.00
#
_symmetry.space_group_name_H-M   'P 1'
#
loop_
_entity.id
_entity.type
_entity.pdbx_description
1 polymer ?
#
loop_
_entity_poly.entity_id
_entity_poly.type
_entity_poly.pdbx_seq_one_letter_code
_entity_poly.pdbx_strand_id
1 'polypeptide(L)' 'MHQWALAGLGIIPLASWDVAGLLRDGALERVLPQYHQSADVWAVTAARLDQSAKLRVCTELLISQLQQGPHALDTSVR' A
#
# COMPACT_ATOMS: atom_id res chain seq x y z
N MET A 1 -4.11 13.55 4.02
CA MET A 1 -3.18 13.10 5.08
C MET A 1 -1.74 13.46 4.73
N HIS A 2 -1.21 13.03 3.57
CA HIS A 2 0.15 13.39 3.12
C HIS A 2 0.46 14.90 3.14
N GLN A 3 -0.53 15.76 2.93
CA GLN A 3 -0.33 17.21 2.84
C GLN A 3 0.13 17.86 4.15
N TRP A 4 -0.19 17.27 5.31
CA TRP A 4 0.34 17.75 6.59
C TRP A 4 1.85 17.54 6.71
N ALA A 5 2.33 16.35 6.32
CA ALA A 5 3.77 16.04 6.31
C ALA A 5 4.51 16.89 5.27
N LEU A 6 3.94 17.05 4.07
CA LEU A 6 4.50 17.91 3.03
C LEU A 6 4.55 19.40 3.43
N ALA A 7 3.63 19.85 4.29
CA ALA A 7 3.65 21.20 4.84
C ALA A 7 4.60 21.35 6.05
N GLY A 8 5.36 20.31 6.41
CA GLY A 8 6.31 20.34 7.53
C GLY A 8 5.64 20.37 8.91
N LEU A 9 4.37 19.97 9.02
CA LEU A 9 3.60 20.05 10.27
C LEU A 9 3.81 18.85 11.22
N GLY A 10 4.69 17.91 10.87
CA GLY A 10 5.09 16.82 11.75
C GLY A 10 5.43 15.52 11.03
N ILE A 11 5.56 14.45 11.83
CA ILE A 11 5.86 13.08 11.40
C ILE A 11 4.56 12.26 11.43
N ILE A 12 4.33 11.43 10.41
CA ILE A 12 3.13 10.60 10.29
C ILE A 12 3.50 9.19 9.80
N PRO A 13 2.94 8.11 10.37
CA PRO A 13 3.05 6.77 9.81
C PRO A 13 2.16 6.65 8.57
N LEU A 14 2.77 6.34 7.42
CA LEU A 14 2.08 6.14 6.14
C LEU A 14 2.55 4.83 5.53
N ALA A 15 1.68 4.19 4.75
CA ALA A 15 2.06 3.00 4.00
C ALA A 15 3.04 3.37 2.88
N SER A 16 4.05 2.52 2.64
CA SER A 16 5.11 2.81 1.68
C SER A 16 4.57 3.10 0.28
N TRP A 17 3.57 2.33 -0.19
CA TRP A 17 2.97 2.52 -1.51
C TRP A 17 2.22 3.85 -1.69
N ASP A 18 1.78 4.50 -0.60
CA ASP A 18 1.08 5.79 -0.65
C ASP A 18 2.05 6.98 -0.79
N VAL A 19 3.31 6.79 -0.36
CA VAL A 19 4.34 7.85 -0.34
C VAL A 19 5.61 7.52 -1.13
N ALA A 20 5.69 6.37 -1.79
CA ALA A 20 6.91 5.91 -2.45
C ALA A 20 7.47 6.93 -3.47
N GLY A 21 6.59 7.57 -4.26
CA GLY A 21 7.00 8.64 -5.16
C GLY A 21 7.58 9.85 -4.44
N LEU A 22 6.92 10.29 -3.36
CA LEU A 22 7.36 11.43 -2.54
C LEU A 22 8.70 11.17 -1.85
N LEU A 23 8.95 9.92 -1.41
CA LEU A 23 10.23 9.49 -0.85
C LEU A 23 11.33 9.44 -1.91
N ARG A 24 11.02 8.94 -3.12
CA ARG A 24 11.98 8.89 -4.24
C ARG A 24 12.37 10.28 -4.74
N ASP A 25 11.42 11.20 -4.77
CA ASP A 25 11.62 12.57 -5.25
C ASP A 25 12.18 13.50 -4.15
N GLY A 26 12.36 13.00 -2.93
CA GLY A 26 12.91 13.73 -1.78
C GLY A 26 11.95 14.75 -1.14
N ALA A 27 10.68 14.73 -1.51
CA ALA A 27 9.64 15.58 -0.91
C ALA A 27 9.24 15.14 0.51
N LEU A 28 9.44 13.86 0.82
CA LEU A 28 9.35 13.30 2.17
C LEU A 28 10.65 12.58 2.51
N GLU A 29 10.97 12.51 3.79
CA GLU A 29 12.12 11.77 4.31
C GLU A 29 11.65 10.71 5.31
N ARG A 30 12.21 9.50 5.20
CA ARG A 30 11.96 8.44 6.17
C ARG A 30 12.72 8.72 7.46
N VAL A 31 11.95 8.87 8.54
CA VAL A 31 12.49 8.99 9.90
C VAL A 31 12.27 7.69 10.67
N LEU A 32 13.10 7.46 11.71
CA LEU A 32 12.95 6.32 12.62
C LEU A 32 12.96 4.94 11.91
N PRO A 33 14.01 4.60 11.13
CA PRO A 33 13.99 3.43 10.26
C PRO A 33 13.91 2.07 10.98
N GLN A 34 14.14 2.04 12.28
CA GLN A 34 13.97 0.86 13.11
C GLN A 34 12.50 0.58 13.48
N TYR A 35 11.59 1.54 13.30
CA TYR A 35 10.17 1.40 13.59
C TYR A 35 9.37 1.23 12.30
N HIS A 36 8.65 0.11 12.17
CA HIS A 36 7.79 -0.18 11.04
C HIS A 36 6.63 -1.08 11.48
N GLN A 37 5.53 -1.03 10.73
CA GLN A 37 4.38 -1.90 10.89
C GLN A 37 3.97 -2.44 9.52
N SER A 38 3.58 -3.72 9.46
CA SER A 38 2.99 -4.29 8.26
C SER A 38 1.69 -3.57 7.93
N ALA A 39 1.59 -3.10 6.70
CA ALA A 39 0.35 -2.60 6.14
C ALA A 39 -0.15 -3.66 5.15
N ASP A 40 -0.83 -4.68 5.66
CA ASP A 40 -1.35 -5.76 4.81
C ASP A 40 -2.72 -5.36 4.24
N VAL A 41 -2.95 -5.65 2.96
CA VAL A 41 -4.24 -5.42 2.29
C VAL A 41 -4.99 -6.75 2.16
N TRP A 42 -6.21 -6.80 2.67
CA TRP A 42 -7.04 -8.00 2.67
C TRP A 42 -8.29 -7.82 1.81
N ALA A 43 -8.61 -8.83 1.00
CA ALA A 43 -9.88 -8.89 0.30
C ALA A 43 -10.96 -9.45 1.24
N VAL A 44 -11.98 -8.64 1.54
CA VAL A 44 -13.15 -9.06 2.31
C VAL A 44 -14.31 -9.28 1.34
N THR A 45 -14.86 -10.49 1.31
CA THR A 45 -15.92 -10.89 0.38
C THR A 45 -17.19 -11.31 1.10
N ALA A 46 -18.35 -11.11 0.47
CA ALA A 46 -19.65 -11.43 1.05
C ALA A 46 -19.93 -12.94 1.20
N ALA A 47 -19.22 -13.77 0.43
CA ALA A 47 -19.27 -15.24 0.51
C ALA A 47 -17.84 -15.81 0.45
N ARG A 48 -17.69 -17.08 0.82
CA ARG A 48 -16.41 -17.79 0.71
C ARG A 48 -16.05 -17.97 -0.77
N LEU A 49 -14.76 -17.91 -1.10
CA LEU A 49 -14.29 -17.95 -2.48
C LEU A 49 -14.54 -19.31 -3.17
N ASP A 50 -14.63 -20.39 -2.42
CA ASP A 50 -15.02 -21.72 -2.90
C ASP A 50 -16.49 -21.81 -3.35
N GLN A 51 -17.35 -20.89 -2.89
CA GLN A 51 -18.77 -20.84 -3.22
C GLN A 51 -19.09 -19.99 -4.46
N SER A 52 -18.12 -19.24 -5.00
CA SER A 52 -18.34 -18.37 -6.16
C SER A 52 -17.09 -18.24 -7.02
N ALA A 53 -17.12 -18.89 -8.19
CA ALA A 53 -16.04 -18.81 -9.18
C ALA A 53 -15.76 -17.37 -9.62
N LYS A 54 -16.79 -16.52 -9.74
CA LYS A 54 -16.64 -15.11 -10.12
C LYS A 54 -15.89 -14.33 -9.04
N LEU A 55 -16.25 -14.51 -7.77
CA LEU A 55 -15.54 -13.84 -6.67
C LEU A 55 -14.09 -14.30 -6.60
N ARG A 56 -13.85 -15.61 -6.69
CA ARG A 56 -12.51 -16.18 -6.69
C ARG A 56 -11.62 -15.56 -7.78
N VAL A 57 -12.06 -15.62 -9.04
CA VAL A 57 -11.29 -15.08 -10.18
C VAL A 57 -11.08 -13.57 -10.07
N CYS A 58 -12.10 -12.82 -9.62
CA CYS A 58 -11.97 -11.37 -9.42
C CYS A 58 -10.95 -11.04 -8.32
N THR A 59 -11.02 -11.72 -7.18
CA THR A 59 -10.08 -11.53 -6.07
C THR A 59 -8.65 -11.93 -6.47
N GLU A 60 -8.47 -13.05 -7.18
CA GLU A 60 -7.17 -13.47 -7.71
C GLU A 60 -6.60 -12.44 -8.69
N LEU A 61 -7.43 -11.87 -9.57
CA LEU A 61 -7.03 -10.81 -10.49
C LEU A 61 -6.56 -9.57 -9.72
N LEU A 62 -7.33 -9.10 -8.74
CA LEU A 62 -6.98 -7.92 -7.94
C LEU A 62 -5.67 -8.14 -7.17
N ILE A 63 -5.49 -9.30 -6.54
CA ILE A 63 -4.25 -9.63 -5.83
C ILE A 63 -3.07 -9.60 -6.81
N SER A 64 -3.21 -10.24 -7.98
CA SER A 64 -2.16 -10.26 -9.00
C SER A 64 -1.78 -8.85 -9.46
N GLN A 65 -2.76 -8.01 -9.77
CA GLN A 65 -2.53 -6.63 -10.22
C GLN A 65 -1.91 -5.74 -9.13
N LEU A 66 -2.26 -5.95 -7.86
CA LEU A 66 -1.68 -5.20 -6.73
C LEU A 66 -0.28 -5.68 -6.34
N GLN A 67 0.11 -6.90 -6.74
CA GLN A 67 1.44 -7.43 -6.50
C GLN A 67 2.41 -7.16 -7.65
N GLN A 68 1.91 -7.14 -8.89
CA GLN A 68 2.75 -7.13 -10.09
C GLN A 68 2.16 -6.24 -11.19
N GLY A 69 3.04 -5.66 -12.01
CA GLY A 69 2.64 -4.86 -13.17
C GLY A 69 2.33 -3.39 -12.83
N PRO A 70 1.58 -2.68 -13.69
CA PRO A 70 1.42 -1.22 -13.60
C PRO A 70 0.61 -0.76 -12.38
N HIS A 71 -0.12 -1.67 -11.72
CA HIS A 71 -0.91 -1.39 -10.53
C HIS A 71 -0.29 -1.95 -9.24
N ALA A 72 0.95 -2.46 -9.33
CA ALA A 72 1.64 -3.01 -8.17
C ALA A 72 1.84 -1.93 -7.11
N LEU A 73 1.56 -2.30 -5.86
CA LEU A 73 1.84 -1.45 -4.71
C LEU A 73 3.36 -1.35 -4.53
N ASP A 74 3.90 -0.13 -4.59
CA ASP A 74 5.34 0.10 -4.40
C ASP A 74 5.71 -0.11 -2.93
N THR A 75 6.21 -1.30 -2.62
CA THR A 75 6.68 -1.71 -1.29
C THR A 75 8.20 -1.74 -1.18
N SER A 76 8.90 -1.20 -2.20
CA SER A 76 10.36 -1.23 -2.28
C SER A 76 11.02 -0.24 -1.33
N VAL A 77 10.33 0.87 -1.04
CA VAL A 77 10.80 1.89 -0.11
C VAL A 77 10.50 1.42 1.30
N ARG A 78 11.56 1.01 2.02
CA ARG A 78 11.47 0.48 3.39
C ARG A 78 11.98 1.45 4.42
#